data_AF-X0PUS8-F1
#
_entry.id   AF-X0PUS8-F1
#
_cell.length_a   1.000
_cell.length_b   1.000
_cell.length_c   1.000
_cell.angle_alpha   90.00
_cell.angle_beta   90.00
_cell.angle_gamma   90.00
#
_symmetry.space_group_name_H-M   'P 1'
#
loop_
_entity.id
_entity.type
_entity.pdbx_description
1 polymer ?
#
loop_
_entity_poly.entity_id
_entity_poly.type
_entity_poly.pdbx_seq_one_letter_code
_entity_poly.pdbx_strand_id
1 'polypeptide(L)'
;MTDKNYRLKTTNHNGEPTVNQKIGGTIKAGNDKIAKTLFGANAKIEKGVVGTYKKIESAFVDKFLEEVPDEVSQAKPAQDKTTKPVDKPTEQP
;
A
#
# COMPACT_ATOMS: atom_id res chain seq x y z
N MET A 1 50.43 -27.25 18.23
CA MET A 1 50.08 -26.09 17.39
C MET A 1 48.96 -25.34 18.08
N THR A 2 49.08 -24.04 18.29
CA THR A 2 48.01 -23.20 18.87
C THR A 2 47.18 -22.61 17.74
N ASP A 3 45.86 -22.80 17.79
CA ASP A 3 44.95 -22.23 16.81
C ASP A 3 44.89 -20.69 16.95
N LYS A 4 45.07 -19.99 15.83
CA LYS A 4 45.00 -18.53 15.76
C LYS A 4 43.61 -18.09 15.33
N ASN A 5 43.00 -17.20 16.11
CA ASN A 5 41.73 -16.57 15.77
C ASN A 5 41.96 -15.19 15.12
N TYR A 6 41.31 -14.96 13.98
CA TYR A 6 41.45 -13.73 13.20
C TYR A 6 40.14 -12.93 13.20
N ARG A 7 40.28 -11.59 13.18
CA ARG A 7 39.18 -10.65 12.97
C ARG A 7 39.63 -9.53 12.04
N LEU A 8 38.68 -8.88 11.37
CA LEU A 8 38.98 -7.73 10.52
C LEU A 8 39.45 -6.55 11.38
N LYS A 9 40.47 -5.83 10.90
CA LYS A 9 40.89 -4.57 11.51
C LYS A 9 39.93 -3.45 11.10
N THR A 10 39.32 -2.80 12.09
CA THR A 10 38.40 -1.68 11.87
C THR A 10 39.11 -0.33 11.97
N THR A 11 40.26 -0.27 12.65
CA THR A 11 41.10 0.91 12.81
C THR A 11 42.56 0.64 12.45
N ASN A 12 43.24 1.69 11.99
CA ASN A 12 44.67 1.74 11.73
C ASN A 12 45.45 2.05 13.03
N HIS A 13 46.78 1.94 12.98
CA HIS A 13 47.66 2.20 14.13
C HIS A 13 47.58 3.65 14.66
N ASN A 14 47.15 4.59 13.82
CA ASN A 14 46.92 6.00 14.18
C ASN A 14 45.49 6.26 14.71
N GLY A 15 44.69 5.22 14.96
CA GLY A 15 43.32 5.32 15.48
C GLY A 15 42.24 5.60 14.42
N GLU A 16 42.63 5.98 13.19
CA GLU A 16 41.69 6.25 12.10
C GLU A 16 41.01 4.97 11.60
N PRO A 17 39.75 5.04 11.11
CA PRO A 17 39.10 3.91 10.48
C PRO A 17 39.89 3.40 9.28
N THR A 18 39.94 2.08 9.10
CA THR A 18 40.52 1.49 7.89
C THR A 18 39.72 1.90 6.65
N VAL A 19 40.35 1.85 5.47
CA VAL A 19 39.66 2.12 4.20
C VAL A 19 38.42 1.23 4.04
N ASN A 20 38.54 -0.05 4.40
CA ASN A 20 37.41 -1.00 4.36
C ASN A 20 36.28 -0.57 5.29
N GLN A 21 36.59 -0.05 6.49
CA GLN A 21 35.58 0.46 7.40
C GLN A 21 34.89 1.70 6.85
N LYS A 22 35.63 2.60 6.18
CA LYS A 22 35.06 3.78 5.51
C LYS A 22 34.15 3.37 4.35
N ILE A 23 34.58 2.43 3.51
CA ILE A 23 33.76 1.87 2.42
C ILE A 23 32.48 1.25 2.97
N GLY A 24 32.58 0.42 4.01
CA GLY A 24 31.42 -0.18 4.67
C GLY A 24 30.43 0.87 5.21
N GLY A 25 30.95 1.93 5.83
CA GLY A 25 30.15 3.07 6.28
C GLY A 25 29.41 3.77 5.14
N THR A 26 30.10 4.05 4.03
CA THR A 26 29.49 4.67 2.84
C THR A 26 28.41 3.79 2.21
N ILE A 27 28.66 2.48 2.08
CA ILE A 27 27.67 1.53 1.55
C ILE A 27 26.43 1.49 2.46
N LYS A 28 26.63 1.42 3.78
CA LYS A 28 25.53 1.43 4.75
C LYS A 28 24.70 2.71 4.62
N ALA A 29 25.33 3.87 4.57
CA ALA A 29 24.64 5.15 4.42
C ALA A 29 23.86 5.24 3.08
N GLY A 30 24.45 4.73 2.00
CA GLY A 30 23.77 4.62 0.70
C GLY A 30 22.51 3.74 0.78
N ASN A 31 22.63 2.56 1.36
CA ASN A 31 21.52 1.64 1.55
C ASN A 31 20.41 2.24 2.42
N ASP A 32 20.77 2.88 3.53
CA ASP A 32 19.81 3.55 4.43
C ASP A 32 19.02 4.64 3.68
N LYS A 33 19.68 5.40 2.81
CA LYS A 33 19.04 6.44 1.98
C LYS A 33 18.08 5.84 0.94
N ILE A 34 18.49 4.75 0.28
CA ILE A 34 17.65 4.03 -0.68
C ILE A 34 16.39 3.52 0.02
N ALA A 35 16.55 2.84 1.16
CA ALA A 35 15.44 2.31 1.94
C ALA A 35 14.45 3.42 2.34
N LYS A 36 14.96 4.53 2.92
CA LYS A 36 14.12 5.67 3.31
C LYS A 36 13.34 6.26 2.13
N THR A 37 13.96 6.31 0.95
CA THR A 37 13.32 6.81 -0.27
C THR A 37 12.19 5.90 -0.72
N LEU A 38 12.41 4.57 -0.73
CA LEU A 38 11.39 3.59 -1.09
C LEU A 38 10.17 3.65 -0.16
N PHE A 39 10.39 3.64 1.16
CA PHE A 39 9.29 3.74 2.13
C PHE A 39 8.52 5.06 1.97
N GLY A 40 9.23 6.17 1.75
CA GLY A 40 8.60 7.46 1.50
C GLY A 40 7.79 7.52 0.21
N ALA A 41 8.25 6.86 -0.86
CA ALA A 41 7.52 6.77 -2.12
C ALA A 41 6.24 5.93 -1.98
N ASN A 42 6.33 4.76 -1.34
CA ASN A 42 5.17 3.90 -1.09
C ASN A 42 4.10 4.61 -0.26
N ALA A 43 4.50 5.31 0.82
CA ALA A 43 3.56 6.08 1.65
C ALA A 43 2.84 7.19 0.87
N LYS A 44 3.53 7.84 -0.08
CA LYS A 44 2.91 8.86 -0.96
C LYS A 44 1.90 8.24 -1.92
N ILE A 45 2.23 7.09 -2.51
CA ILE A 45 1.32 6.35 -3.39
C ILE A 45 0.06 5.94 -2.63
N GLU A 46 0.22 5.32 -1.45
CA GLU A 46 -0.89 4.91 -0.60
C GLU A 46 -1.81 6.10 -0.26
N LYS A 47 -1.22 7.22 0.21
CA LYS A 47 -1.98 8.44 0.51
C LYS A 47 -2.70 8.99 -0.72
N GLY A 48 -2.08 8.94 -1.89
CA GLY A 48 -2.66 9.39 -3.15
C GLY A 48 -3.86 8.54 -3.57
N VAL A 49 -3.72 7.21 -3.53
CA VAL A 49 -4.77 6.27 -3.91
C VAL A 49 -5.95 6.36 -2.95
N VAL A 50 -5.71 6.23 -1.64
CA VAL A 50 -6.76 6.32 -0.61
C VAL A 50 -7.43 7.69 -0.64
N GLY A 51 -6.66 8.76 -0.81
CA GLY A 51 -7.20 10.11 -0.92
C GLY A 51 -8.10 10.29 -2.15
N THR A 52 -7.73 9.69 -3.28
CA THR A 52 -8.54 9.74 -4.51
C THR A 52 -9.82 8.94 -4.36
N TYR A 53 -9.73 7.73 -3.81
CA TYR A 53 -10.90 6.90 -3.52
C TYR A 53 -11.92 7.65 -2.65
N LYS A 54 -11.47 8.24 -1.53
CA LYS A 54 -12.34 9.03 -0.65
C LYS A 54 -13.02 10.19 -1.37
N LYS A 55 -12.32 10.88 -2.28
CA LYS A 55 -12.93 11.98 -3.06
C LYS A 55 -14.04 11.46 -3.98
N ILE A 56 -13.82 10.32 -4.63
CA ILE A 56 -14.82 9.70 -5.50
C ILE A 56 -16.02 9.25 -4.67
N GLU A 57 -15.78 8.62 -3.53
CA GLU A 57 -16.82 8.19 -2.59
C GLU A 57 -17.66 9.38 -2.12
N SER A 58 -17.03 10.46 -1.62
CA SER A 58 -17.76 11.67 -1.22
C SER A 58 -18.57 12.27 -2.38
N ALA A 59 -17.97 12.39 -3.58
CA ALA A 59 -18.68 12.94 -4.73
C ALA A 59 -19.86 12.05 -5.16
N PHE A 60 -19.75 10.73 -5.02
CA PHE A 60 -20.84 9.81 -5.29
C PHE A 60 -21.98 9.96 -4.28
N VAL A 61 -21.66 9.98 -2.98
CA VAL A 61 -22.64 10.16 -1.91
C VAL A 61 -23.40 11.47 -2.12
N ASP A 62 -22.68 12.58 -2.33
CA ASP A 62 -23.28 13.90 -2.55
C ASP A 62 -24.18 13.96 -3.81
N LYS A 63 -23.84 13.19 -4.84
CA LYS A 63 -24.52 13.24 -6.13
C LYS A 63 -25.76 12.34 -6.20
N PHE A 64 -25.72 11.20 -5.52
CA PHE A 64 -26.67 10.11 -5.74
C PHE A 64 -27.44 9.69 -4.50
N LEU A 65 -27.04 10.12 -3.30
CA LEU A 65 -27.67 9.71 -2.05
C LEU A 65 -28.14 10.93 -1.26
N GLU A 66 -29.13 10.71 -0.41
CA GLU A 66 -29.59 11.66 0.60
C GLU A 66 -29.54 10.97 1.97
N GLU A 67 -29.19 11.73 3.00
CA GLU A 67 -29.13 11.22 4.36
C GLU A 67 -30.57 11.02 4.88
N VAL A 68 -30.91 9.78 5.24
CA VAL A 68 -32.23 9.43 5.79
C VAL A 68 -32.10 9.03 7.26
N PRO A 69 -33.10 9.34 8.10
CA PRO A 69 -33.11 8.89 9.49
C PRO A 69 -33.05 7.36 9.58
N ASP A 70 -32.33 6.83 10.57
CA ASP A 70 -32.10 5.39 10.75
C ASP A 70 -33.39 4.55 10.78
N GLU A 71 -34.51 5.14 11.22
CA GLU A 71 -35.82 4.48 11.27
C GLU A 71 -36.41 4.15 9.88
N VAL A 72 -36.01 4.87 8.83
CA VAL A 72 -36.52 4.70 7.45
C VAL A 72 -35.66 3.73 6.63
N SER A 73 -34.41 3.49 7.06
CA SER A 73 -33.41 2.64 6.39
C SER A 73 -33.83 1.15 6.29
N GLN A 74 -34.78 0.70 7.11
CA GLN A 74 -35.28 -0.70 7.11
C GLN A 74 -36.46 -0.97 6.16
N ALA A 75 -36.88 0.00 5.34
CA ALA A 75 -37.95 -0.25 4.36
C ALA A 75 -37.46 -1.21 3.25
N LYS A 76 -37.96 -2.45 3.27
CA LYS A 76 -37.71 -3.48 2.26
C LYS A 76 -37.86 -2.91 0.83
N PRO A 77 -37.00 -3.30 -0.13
CA PRO A 77 -37.13 -2.85 -1.50
C PRO A 77 -38.53 -3.22 -2.03
N ALA A 78 -39.25 -2.21 -2.53
CA ALA A 78 -40.52 -2.40 -3.18
C ALA A 78 -40.34 -3.38 -4.35
N GLN A 79 -41.03 -4.52 -4.27
CA GLN A 79 -41.19 -5.40 -5.42
C GLN A 79 -42.00 -4.64 -6.48
N ASP A 80 -41.33 -4.14 -7.52
CA ASP A 80 -42.04 -3.76 -8.75
C ASP A 80 -42.48 -5.05 -9.45
N LYS A 81 -43.74 -5.39 -9.25
CA LYS A 81 -44.46 -6.43 -9.99
C LYS A 81 -45.11 -5.79 -11.21
N THR A 82 -44.38 -5.63 -12.31
CA THR A 82 -45.03 -5.41 -13.61
C THR A 82 -44.23 -5.98 -14.80
N THR A 83 -44.68 -7.14 -15.31
CA THR A 83 -44.69 -7.62 -16.73
C THR A 83 -43.36 -7.90 -17.45
N LYS A 84 -43.06 -9.03 -18.14
CA LYS A 84 -43.72 -10.29 -18.60
C LYS A 84 -42.59 -11.35 -18.80
N PRO A 85 -42.86 -12.67 -18.82
CA PRO A 85 -41.83 -13.68 -19.09
C PRO A 85 -41.35 -13.61 -20.56
N VAL A 86 -40.04 -13.50 -20.75
CA VAL A 86 -39.39 -13.67 -22.07
C VAL A 86 -39.25 -15.17 -22.30
N ASP A 87 -39.93 -15.69 -23.32
CA ASP A 87 -39.79 -17.07 -23.76
C ASP A 87 -38.33 -17.39 -24.06
N LYS A 88 -37.82 -18.42 -23.39
CA LYS A 88 -36.50 -18.99 -23.61
C LYS A 88 -36.46 -19.57 -25.04
N PRO A 89 -35.46 -19.23 -25.88
CA PRO A 89 -35.29 -19.93 -27.15
C PRO A 89 -34.94 -21.39 -26.86
N THR A 90 -35.78 -22.30 -27.36
CA THR A 90 -35.52 -23.73 -27.44
C THR A 90 -34.32 -23.96 -28.36
N GLU A 91 -33.21 -24.46 -27.83
CA GLU A 91 -32.19 -25.12 -28.65
C GLU A 91 -32.86 -26.31 -29.37
N GLN A 92 -32.81 -26.29 -30.70
CA GLN A 92 -33.09 -27.44 -31.55
C GLN A 92 -31.74 -28.07 -31.98
N PRO A 93 -31.74 -29.40 -32.21
CA PRO A 93 -30.58 -30.29 -32.03
C PRO A 93 -29.44 -30.11 -33.04
#